data_AF-A0A917HJ69-F1
#
_entry.id   AF-A0A917HJ69-F1
#
_cell.length_a   1.000
_cell.length_b   1.000
_cell.length_c   1.000
_cell.angle_alpha   90.00
_cell.angle_beta   90.00
_cell.angle_gamma   90.00
#
_symmetry.space_group_name_H-M   'P 1'
#
loop_
_entity.id
_entity.type
_entity.pdbx_description
1 polymer ?
#
loop_
_entity_poly.entity_id
_entity_poly.type
_entity_poly.pdbx_seq_one_letter_code
_entity_poly.pdbx_strand_id
1 'polypeptide(L)' 'MDKRVYLLTIVSFVVGMVELIIGGILDIVANDLNISIGQAGLLITIFSLVYAIAAPILLILTSGIERKRLTL' A
#
# COMPACT_ATOMS: atom_id res chain seq x y z
N MET A 1 -19.06 -16.15 12.01
CA MET A 1 -17.84 -15.55 11.43
C MET A 1 -17.24 -14.60 12.44
N ASP A 2 -15.93 -14.68 12.70
CA ASP A 2 -15.26 -13.83 13.68
C ASP A 2 -15.26 -12.35 13.25
N LYS A 3 -15.56 -11.43 14.17
CA LYS A 3 -15.54 -9.96 13.91
C LYS A 3 -14.19 -9.48 13.37
N ARG A 4 -13.10 -10.17 13.74
CA ARG A 4 -11.74 -9.91 13.27
C ARG A 4 -11.57 -10.15 11.78
N VAL A 5 -12.28 -11.12 11.21
CA VAL A 5 -12.22 -11.40 9.77
C VAL A 5 -12.85 -10.24 9.00
N TYR A 6 -14.00 -9.72 9.44
CA TYR A 6 -14.60 -8.54 8.82
C TYR A 6 -13.70 -7.31 8.90
N LEU A 7 -13.03 -7.10 10.04
CA LEU A 7 -12.03 -6.03 10.19
C LEU A 7 -10.90 -6.20 9.17
N LEU A 8 -10.29 -7.38 9.08
CA LEU A 8 -9.21 -7.67 8.14
C LEU A 8 -9.67 -7.52 6.69
N THR A 9 -10.89 -7.97 6.36
CA THR A 9 -11.46 -7.80 5.01
C THR A 9 -11.60 -6.32 4.65
N ILE A 10 -12.13 -5.49 5.55
CA ILE A 10 -12.27 -4.05 5.31
C ILE A 10 -10.88 -3.40 5.15
N VAL A 11 -9.92 -3.75 6.02
CA VAL A 11 -8.55 -3.21 5.95
C VAL A 11 -7.89 -3.60 4.63
N SER A 12 -7.90 -4.88 4.26
CA SER A 12 -7.34 -5.35 2.99
C SER A 12 -8.04 -4.72 1.78
N PHE A 13 -9.36 -4.52 1.86
CA PHE A 13 -10.11 -3.86 0.80
C PHE A 13 -9.72 -2.38 0.63
N VAL A 14 -9.64 -1.62 1.73
CA VAL A 14 -9.24 -0.21 1.71
C VAL A 14 -7.82 -0.06 1.19
N VAL A 15 -6.88 -0.91 1.63
CA VAL A 15 -5.49 -0.89 1.13
C VAL A 15 -5.45 -1.14 -0.37
N GLY A 16 -6.14 -2.17 -0.88
CA GLY A 16 -6.20 -2.45 -2.31
C GLY A 16 -6.88 -1.33 -3.11
N MET A 17 -7.89 -0.67 -2.54
CA MET A 17 -8.54 0.48 -3.18
C MET A 17 -7.57 1.64 -3.36
N VAL A 18 -6.79 1.99 -2.32
CA VAL A 18 -5.82 3.10 -2.38
C VAL A 18 -4.77 2.86 -3.47
N GLU A 19 -4.27 1.63 -3.59
CA GLU A 19 -3.27 1.29 -4.62
C GLU A 19 -3.82 1.47 -6.06
N LEU A 20 -5.10 1.16 -6.28
CA LEU A 20 -5.73 1.26 -7.60
C LEU A 20 -6.18 2.70 -7.94
N ILE A 21 -6.62 3.48 -6.95
CA ILE A 21 -7.11 4.86 -7.16
C ILE A 21 -5.99 5.78 -7.66
N ILE A 22 -4.77 5.64 -7.12
CA ILE A 22 -3.65 6.54 -7.43
C ILE A 22 -3.34 6.59 -8.93
N GLY A 23 -3.43 5.45 -9.63
CA GLY A 23 -3.25 5.42 -11.07
C GLY A 23 -4.32 6.19 -11.85
N GLY A 24 -5.56 6.22 -11.33
CA GLY A 24 -6.70 6.91 -11.95
C GLY A 24 -6.77 8.41 -11.67
N ILE A 25 -6.09 8.91 -10.63
CA ILE A 25 -6.03 10.35 -10.28
C ILE A 25 -4.65 10.96 -10.54
N LEU A 26 -3.78 10.24 -11.25
CA LEU A 26 -2.37 10.61 -11.39
C LEU A 26 -2.17 11.98 -12.06
N ASP A 27 -3.03 12.30 -13.02
CA ASP A 27 -3.07 13.59 -13.71
C ASP A 27 -3.46 14.74 -12.75
N ILE A 28 -4.47 14.52 -11.90
CA ILE A 28 -4.88 15.48 -10.86
C ILE A 28 -3.72 15.72 -9.90
N VAL A 29 -3.08 14.65 -9.43
CA VAL A 29 -1.92 14.71 -8.53
C VAL A 29 -0.76 15.46 -9.19
N ALA A 30 -0.46 15.19 -10.47
CA ALA A 30 0.58 15.88 -11.21
C ALA A 30 0.31 17.38 -11.35
N ASN A 31 -0.94 17.76 -11.62
CA ASN A 31 -1.38 19.15 -11.72
C ASN A 31 -1.27 19.87 -10.36
N ASP A 32 -1.72 19.24 -9.28
CA ASP A 32 -1.65 19.82 -7.92
C ASP A 32 -0.19 20.03 -7.47
N LEU A 33 0.70 19.10 -7.79
CA LEU A 33 2.13 19.18 -7.48
C LEU A 33 2.92 20.05 -8.47
N ASN A 34 2.29 20.57 -9.53
CA ASN A 34 2.95 21.32 -10.62
C ASN A 34 4.13 20.54 -11.26
N ILE A 35 3.98 19.22 -11.41
CA ILE A 35 4.98 18.34 -12.05
C ILE A 35 4.41 17.72 -13.31
N SER A 36 5.29 17.19 -14.18
CA SER A 36 4.83 16.41 -15.33
C SER A 36 4.22 15.07 -14.90
N ILE A 37 3.27 14.57 -15.68
CA ILE A 37 2.67 13.23 -15.48
C ILE A 37 3.75 12.14 -15.43
N GLY A 38 4.82 12.27 -16.23
CA GLY A 38 5.95 11.34 -16.21
C GLY A 38 6.70 11.33 -14.88
N GLN A 39 6.90 12.50 -14.26
CA GLN A 39 7.49 12.59 -12.93
C GLN A 39 6.57 11.99 -11.86
N ALA A 40 5.26 12.21 -11.96
CA ALA A 40 4.28 11.59 -11.07
C ALA A 40 4.30 10.04 -11.21
N GLY A 41 4.43 9.53 -12.44
CA GLY A 41 4.61 8.09 -12.70
C GLY A 41 5.90 7.51 -12.12
N LEU A 42 6.99 8.30 -12.07
CA LEU A 42 8.23 7.89 -11.40
C LEU A 42 8.03 7.74 -9.88
N LEU A 43 7.22 8.60 -9.26
CA LEU A 43 6.90 8.46 -7.82
C LEU A 43 6.20 7.12 -7.54
N ILE A 44 5.26 6.72 -8.39
CA ILE A 44 4.60 5.40 -8.29
C ILE A 44 5.62 4.28 -8.47
N THR A 45 6.48 4.38 -9.49
CA THR A 45 7.51 3.35 -9.77
C THR A 45 8.44 3.16 -8.57
N ILE A 46 8.92 4.25 -7.97
CA ILE A 46 9.79 4.21 -6.79
C ILE A 46 9.03 3.61 -5.60
N PHE A 47 7.78 4.01 -5.38
CA PHE A 47 6.93 3.43 -4.34
C PHE A 47 6.79 1.90 -4.52
N SER A 48 6.45 1.43 -5.73
CA SER A 48 6.31 -0.01 -6.01
C SER A 48 7.61 -0.77 -5.78
N LEU A 49 8.76 -0.19 -6.16
CA LEU A 49 10.07 -0.79 -5.93
C LEU A 49 10.39 -0.91 -4.43
N VAL A 50 10.16 0.16 -3.67
CA VAL A 50 10.33 0.15 -2.21
C VAL A 50 9.40 -0.86 -1.57
N TYR A 51 8.13 -0.90 -1.98
CA TYR A 51 7.14 -1.84 -1.47
C TYR A 51 7.53 -3.30 -1.75
N ALA A 52 7.99 -3.60 -2.97
CA ALA A 52 8.44 -4.93 -3.36
C ALA A 52 9.59 -5.47 -2.49
N ILE A 53 10.45 -4.58 -1.99
CA ILE A 53 11.57 -4.92 -1.11
C ILE A 53 11.13 -4.93 0.36
N ALA A 54 10.34 -3.93 0.78
CA ALA A 54 9.89 -3.79 2.16
C ALA A 54 8.97 -4.94 2.59
N ALA A 55 8.10 -5.43 1.70
CA ALA A 55 7.17 -6.52 2.00
C ALA A 55 7.86 -7.81 2.48
N PRO A 56 8.83 -8.42 1.76
CA PRO A 56 9.54 -9.61 2.24
C PRO A 56 10.40 -9.32 3.46
N ILE A 57 11.02 -8.14 3.56
CA ILE A 57 11.82 -7.75 4.74
C ILE A 57 10.94 -7.73 5.98
N LEU A 58 9.79 -7.06 5.93
CA LEU A 58 8.84 -7.00 7.03
C LEU A 58 8.31 -8.39 7.37
N LEU A 59 8.03 -9.24 6.38
CA LEU A 59 7.58 -10.61 6.60
C LEU A 59 8.63 -11.42 7.37
N ILE A 60 9.91 -11.33 7.01
CA ILE A 60 11.01 -12.01 7.69
C ILE A 60 11.18 -11.47 9.11
N LEU A 61 11.23 -10.14 9.27
CA LEU A 61 11.42 -9.51 10.58
C LEU A 61 10.28 -9.83 11.56
N THR A 62 9.06 -9.97 11.05
CA THR A 62 7.88 -10.28 11.86
C THR A 62 7.59 -11.78 11.98
N SER A 63 8.33 -12.64 11.27
CA SER A 63 8.10 -14.09 11.24
C SER A 63 8.20 -14.78 12.61
N GLY A 64 9.01 -14.24 13.53
CA GLY A 64 9.19 -14.77 14.89
C GLY A 64 8.20 -14.22 15.93
N ILE A 65 7.35 -13.26 15.56
CA ILE A 65 6.39 -12.66 16.49
C ILE A 65 5.08 -13.45 16.40
N GLU A 66 4.50 -13.81 17.55
CA GLU A 66 3.18 -14.47 17.58
C GLU A 66 2.16 -13.66 16.77
N ARG A 67 1.51 -14.29 15.78
CA ARG A 67 0.54 -13.65 14.86
C ARG A 67 -0.55 -12.84 15.58
N LYS A 68 -0.89 -13.22 16.82
CA LYS A 68 -1.85 -12.52 17.71
C LYS A 68 -1.36 -11.17 18.22
N ARG A 69 -0.04 -10.90 18.30
CA ARG A 69 0.56 -9.63 18.73
C ARG A 69 0.92 -8.69 17.56
N LEU A 70 0.91 -9.16 16.32
CA LEU A 70 1.16 -8.35 15.13
C LEU A 70 -0.11 -7.69 14.57
N THR A 71 -1.29 -8.21 14.92
CA THR A 71 -2.60 -7.83 14.36
C THR A 71 -3.52 -7.16 15.38
N LEU A 72 -3.01 -6.87 16.59
CA LEU A 72 -3.65 -6.16 17.70
C LEU A 72 -2.65 -5.17 18.29
#